data_AF-A0A0W1KME3-F1
#
_entry.id   AF-A0A0W1KME3-F1
#
_cell.length_a   1.000
_cell.length_b   1.000
_cell.length_c   1.000
_cell.angle_alpha   90.00
_cell.angle_beta   90.00
_cell.angle_gamma   90.00
#
_symmetry.space_group_name_H-M   'P 1'
#
loop_
_entity.id
_entity.type
_entity.pdbx_description
1 polymer ?
#
loop_
_entity_poly.entity_id
_entity_poly.type
_entity_poly.pdbx_seq_one_letter_code
_entity_poly.pdbx_strand_id
1 'polypeptide(L)'
;MKSLSIFFALFTFTLASNSYATEPTNEQQKADEKVNTLEYKAPELKKPVIDPAKPDDTKVLGDETPKPVVKPKNKIEKAAAVAEAEKAVAQAKEALTAKQQAKAKQSRESLAVVEQLIKAYNARNIEEFIRVYDEDVEFYIFPNELLFKGKEKLIARYGLMFKKLKCIHSSPIKRIVHGDIVIDHELSETCSTDENVIDKRSELVSSYQIKNGKIIRVLFFR
;
A
#
# COMPACT_ATOMS: atom_id res chain seq x y z
N MET A 1 -32.78 57.04 -38.04
CA MET A 1 -32.62 56.95 -39.51
C MET A 1 -31.14 56.70 -39.82
N LYS A 2 -30.83 55.56 -40.46
CA LYS A 2 -29.59 55.20 -41.23
C LYS A 2 -28.25 55.23 -40.46
N SER A 3 -27.25 54.36 -40.62
CA SER A 3 -27.05 53.08 -41.31
C SER A 3 -25.64 52.56 -40.92
N LEU A 4 -25.55 51.29 -40.54
CA LEU A 4 -24.52 50.27 -40.85
C LEU A 4 -23.11 50.70 -41.33
N SER A 5 -22.05 50.15 -40.69
CA SER A 5 -21.06 49.28 -41.36
C SER A 5 -20.11 48.62 -40.35
N ILE A 6 -20.03 47.29 -40.46
CA ILE A 6 -19.17 46.35 -39.73
C ILE A 6 -17.95 46.08 -40.62
N PHE A 7 -16.72 46.12 -40.08
CA PHE A 7 -15.54 45.58 -40.76
C PHE A 7 -14.95 44.42 -39.94
N PHE A 8 -15.04 43.23 -40.55
CA PHE A 8 -14.41 41.98 -40.17
C PHE A 8 -13.00 41.94 -40.78
N ALA A 9 -11.97 41.64 -39.99
CA ALA A 9 -10.63 41.37 -40.51
C ALA A 9 -10.38 39.85 -40.46
N LEU A 10 -10.39 39.23 -41.65
CA LEU A 10 -9.89 37.89 -41.93
C LEU A 10 -8.36 37.93 -42.00
N PHE A 11 -7.67 37.01 -41.34
CA PHE A 11 -6.27 36.67 -41.68
C PHE A 11 -6.20 35.21 -42.09
N THR A 12 -5.79 34.99 -43.33
CA THR A 12 -5.66 33.71 -44.02
C THR A 12 -4.37 33.01 -43.65
N PHE A 13 -4.43 31.72 -43.33
CA PHE A 13 -3.25 30.86 -43.18
C PHE A 13 -3.11 30.01 -44.46
N THR A 14 -1.99 30.16 -45.14
CA THR A 14 -1.67 29.49 -46.41
C THR A 14 -1.00 28.14 -46.11
N LEU A 15 -1.50 27.06 -46.73
CA LEU A 15 -0.79 25.77 -46.82
C LEU A 15 0.28 25.83 -47.92
N ALA A 16 1.45 25.26 -47.66
CA ALA A 16 2.38 24.82 -48.70
C ALA A 16 2.89 23.39 -48.38
N SER A 17 2.76 22.52 -49.38
CA SER A 17 3.25 21.14 -49.42
C SER A 17 4.43 21.03 -50.42
N ASN A 18 5.12 19.87 -50.39
CA ASN A 18 6.20 19.35 -51.26
C ASN A 18 7.64 19.66 -50.82
N SER A 19 8.64 18.77 -50.94
CA SER A 19 8.73 17.42 -51.54
C SER A 19 10.06 16.73 -51.15
N TYR A 20 10.10 15.41 -51.27
CA TYR A 20 11.22 14.46 -51.07
C TYR A 20 12.51 14.73 -51.88
N ALA A 21 13.67 14.37 -51.31
CA ALA A 21 14.81 13.73 -51.99
C ALA A 21 15.75 13.03 -50.98
N THR A 22 16.41 11.97 -51.44
CA THR A 22 17.00 10.80 -50.74
C THR A 22 18.53 10.86 -50.47
N GLU A 23 18.95 10.26 -49.33
CA GLU A 23 20.17 9.49 -48.90
C GLU A 23 21.48 9.41 -49.75
N PRO A 24 22.71 9.12 -49.18
CA PRO A 24 22.97 8.00 -48.23
C PRO A 24 24.14 8.07 -47.17
N THR A 25 24.13 7.05 -46.27
CA THR A 25 25.21 6.43 -45.42
C THR A 25 25.92 7.27 -44.34
N ASN A 26 26.25 6.80 -43.12
CA ASN A 26 26.58 5.46 -42.64
C ASN A 26 26.46 5.37 -41.09
N GLU A 27 26.10 4.18 -40.60
CA GLU A 27 26.43 3.53 -39.29
C GLU A 27 26.24 4.23 -37.92
N GLN A 28 25.72 3.43 -36.96
CA GLN A 28 25.57 3.66 -35.50
C GLN A 28 24.41 4.62 -35.09
N GLN A 29 23.34 4.22 -34.40
CA GLN A 29 23.12 3.18 -33.39
C GLN A 29 21.68 2.66 -33.47
N LYS A 30 21.56 1.33 -33.51
CA LYS A 30 20.33 0.57 -33.27
C LYS A 30 20.61 -0.30 -32.04
N ALA A 31 20.35 0.23 -30.85
CA ALA A 31 20.35 -0.41 -29.52
C ALA A 31 20.08 0.74 -28.53
N ASP A 32 19.13 0.74 -27.60
CA ASP A 32 18.67 -0.33 -26.73
C ASP A 32 17.17 -0.16 -26.42
N GLU A 33 16.34 -1.03 -26.97
CA GLU A 33 15.08 -1.42 -26.32
C GLU A 33 15.38 -2.74 -25.60
N LYS A 34 16.11 -2.64 -24.50
CA LYS A 34 16.26 -3.76 -23.55
C LYS A 34 15.29 -3.54 -22.42
N VAL A 35 14.14 -4.21 -22.53
CA VAL A 35 13.38 -4.64 -21.36
C VAL A 35 14.38 -5.25 -20.40
N ASN A 36 14.62 -4.60 -19.27
CA ASN A 36 15.51 -5.08 -18.23
C ASN A 36 14.81 -6.25 -17.53
N THR A 37 14.76 -7.41 -18.18
CA THR A 37 14.52 -8.68 -17.51
C THR A 37 15.78 -8.98 -16.71
N LEU A 38 15.88 -8.36 -15.54
CA LEU A 38 16.72 -8.88 -14.47
C LEU A 38 16.28 -10.33 -14.30
N GLU A 39 17.18 -11.29 -14.57
CA GLU A 39 16.94 -12.68 -14.21
C GLU A 39 16.71 -12.71 -12.69
N TYR A 40 15.44 -12.80 -12.31
CA TYR A 40 15.04 -13.06 -10.95
C TYR A 40 15.48 -14.48 -10.62
N LYS A 41 16.62 -14.61 -9.94
CA LYS A 41 16.94 -15.82 -9.21
C LYS A 41 16.12 -15.79 -7.93
N ALA A 42 15.07 -16.60 -7.88
CA ALA A 42 14.27 -16.74 -6.66
C ALA A 42 15.20 -16.99 -5.48
N PRO A 43 15.17 -16.17 -4.41
CA PRO A 43 15.91 -16.49 -3.20
C PRO A 43 15.41 -17.84 -2.70
N GLU A 44 16.33 -18.71 -2.29
CA GLU A 44 15.96 -19.92 -1.58
C GLU A 44 15.20 -19.50 -0.32
N LEU A 45 13.88 -19.66 -0.37
CA LEU A 45 13.03 -19.46 0.78
C LEU A 45 13.52 -20.43 1.84
N LYS A 46 14.18 -19.90 2.88
CA LYS A 46 14.35 -20.68 4.11
C LYS A 46 12.96 -21.11 4.52
N LYS A 47 12.76 -22.44 4.62
CA LYS A 47 11.49 -22.99 5.09
C LYS A 47 11.10 -22.22 6.34
N PRO A 48 9.87 -21.69 6.44
CA PRO A 48 9.44 -21.01 7.64
C PRO A 48 9.71 -21.95 8.81
N VAL A 49 10.45 -21.46 9.80
CA VAL A 49 10.52 -22.13 11.10
C VAL A 49 9.13 -21.94 11.69
N ILE A 50 8.29 -22.95 11.49
CA ILE A 50 6.98 -23.03 12.13
C ILE A 50 7.29 -23.15 13.61
N ASP A 51 7.06 -22.07 14.34
CA ASP A 51 6.99 -22.14 15.79
C ASP A 51 5.76 -22.98 16.15
N PRO A 52 5.92 -24.21 16.68
CA PRO A 52 4.78 -25.05 17.04
C PRO A 52 3.92 -24.43 18.16
N ALA A 53 4.40 -23.36 18.81
CA ALA A 53 3.64 -22.61 19.81
C ALA A 53 2.77 -21.48 19.23
N LYS A 54 2.87 -21.14 17.93
CA LYS A 54 1.97 -20.20 17.27
C LYS A 54 0.86 -20.92 16.50
N PRO A 55 -0.42 -20.52 16.66
CA PRO A 55 -1.49 -21.08 15.86
C PRO A 55 -1.27 -20.75 14.37
N ASP A 56 -1.37 -21.78 13.52
CA ASP A 56 -1.28 -21.67 12.07
C ASP A 56 -2.61 -21.14 11.49
N ASP A 57 -2.60 -19.90 11.03
CA ASP A 57 -3.76 -19.23 10.46
C ASP A 57 -4.15 -19.78 9.06
N THR A 58 -3.37 -20.69 8.46
CA THR A 58 -3.75 -21.36 7.20
C THR A 58 -4.72 -22.53 7.40
N LYS A 59 -4.90 -23.01 8.64
CA LYS A 59 -5.83 -24.09 9.02
C LYS A 59 -7.25 -23.61 9.33
N VAL A 60 -7.74 -22.61 8.59
CA VAL A 60 -9.11 -22.08 8.75
C VAL A 60 -10.18 -23.04 8.18
N LEU A 61 -9.78 -24.12 7.50
CA LEU A 61 -10.63 -25.29 7.28
C LEU A 61 -10.07 -26.46 8.10
N GLY A 62 -10.90 -26.97 9.01
CA GLY A 62 -10.48 -27.87 10.09
C GLY A 62 -9.77 -29.14 9.64
N ASP A 63 -8.57 -29.35 10.20
CA ASP A 63 -7.81 -30.61 10.16
C ASP A 63 -8.01 -31.43 11.44
N GLU A 64 -9.18 -31.36 12.07
CA GLU A 64 -9.51 -32.31 13.11
C GLU A 64 -9.90 -33.64 12.44
N THR A 65 -8.95 -34.57 12.35
CA THR A 65 -9.31 -35.99 12.19
C THR A 65 -10.18 -36.37 13.39
N PRO A 66 -11.45 -36.76 13.20
CA PRO A 66 -12.32 -37.09 14.31
C PRO A 66 -11.72 -38.27 15.08
N LYS A 67 -11.55 -38.12 16.40
CA LYS A 67 -11.35 -39.28 17.28
C LYS A 67 -12.49 -40.27 17.05
N PRO A 68 -12.26 -41.60 17.14
CA PRO A 68 -13.31 -42.59 16.92
C PRO A 68 -14.51 -42.29 17.81
N VAL A 69 -15.61 -41.87 17.18
CA VAL A 69 -16.89 -41.66 17.85
C VAL A 69 -17.34 -43.03 18.38
N VAL A 70 -17.39 -43.18 19.70
CA VAL A 70 -18.05 -44.32 20.34
C VAL A 70 -19.49 -44.32 19.82
N LYS A 71 -19.87 -45.36 19.07
CA LYS A 71 -21.23 -45.48 18.52
C LYS A 71 -22.24 -45.44 19.67
N PRO A 72 -23.17 -44.46 19.70
CA PRO A 72 -24.15 -44.35 20.78
C PRO A 72 -25.06 -45.58 20.76
N LYS A 73 -25.25 -46.21 21.92
CA LYS A 73 -25.98 -47.47 22.07
C LYS A 73 -27.49 -47.26 22.25
N ASN A 74 -27.99 -46.03 22.37
CA ASN A 74 -29.44 -45.76 22.45
C ASN A 74 -29.90 -44.36 21.96
N LYS A 75 -31.22 -44.19 21.68
CA LYS A 75 -31.82 -42.94 21.14
C LYS A 75 -31.49 -41.66 21.93
N ILE A 76 -31.31 -41.78 23.25
CA ILE A 76 -31.04 -40.65 24.16
C ILE A 76 -29.59 -40.15 24.01
N GLU A 77 -28.62 -41.04 23.86
CA GLU A 77 -27.20 -40.68 23.67
C GLU A 77 -26.97 -40.00 22.32
N LYS A 78 -27.72 -40.41 21.28
CA LYS A 78 -27.67 -39.76 19.97
C LYS A 78 -28.25 -38.33 20.02
N ALA A 79 -29.33 -38.12 20.76
CA ALA A 79 -29.90 -36.78 20.94
C ALA A 79 -28.97 -35.85 21.74
N ALA A 80 -28.31 -36.37 22.78
CA ALA A 80 -27.33 -35.62 23.55
C ALA A 80 -26.10 -35.20 22.70
N ALA A 81 -25.56 -36.11 21.89
CA ALA A 81 -24.43 -35.82 21.00
C ALA A 81 -24.79 -34.79 19.90
N VAL A 82 -26.03 -34.81 19.38
CA VAL A 82 -26.50 -33.79 18.42
C VAL A 82 -26.64 -32.43 19.10
N ALA A 83 -27.22 -32.36 20.29
CA ALA A 83 -27.36 -31.10 21.04
C ALA A 83 -26.00 -30.49 21.42
N GLU A 84 -25.01 -31.31 21.77
CA GLU A 84 -23.64 -30.87 22.04
C GLU A 84 -22.97 -30.32 20.77
N ALA A 85 -23.12 -31.02 19.63
CA ALA A 85 -22.61 -30.56 18.35
C ALA A 85 -23.26 -29.24 17.89
N GLU A 86 -24.58 -29.08 18.06
CA GLU A 86 -25.30 -27.84 17.75
C GLU A 86 -24.80 -26.67 18.61
N LYS A 87 -24.60 -26.91 19.92
CA LYS A 87 -24.03 -25.91 20.82
C LYS A 87 -22.60 -25.50 20.42
N ALA A 88 -21.75 -26.47 20.05
CA ALA A 88 -20.40 -26.20 19.58
C ALA A 88 -20.39 -25.38 18.28
N VAL A 89 -21.28 -25.70 17.34
CA VAL A 89 -21.43 -24.93 16.09
C VAL A 89 -21.92 -23.50 16.36
N ALA A 90 -22.87 -23.32 17.28
CA ALA A 90 -23.35 -21.99 17.66
C ALA A 90 -22.22 -21.13 18.27
N GLN A 91 -21.48 -21.69 19.22
CA GLN A 91 -20.32 -21.01 19.84
C GLN A 91 -19.24 -20.65 18.82
N ALA A 92 -18.94 -21.56 17.88
CA ALA A 92 -17.97 -21.30 16.81
C ALA A 92 -18.41 -20.17 15.87
N LYS A 93 -19.70 -20.09 15.53
CA LYS A 93 -20.28 -18.99 14.73
C LYS A 93 -20.20 -17.65 15.45
N GLU A 94 -20.53 -17.63 16.74
CA GLU A 94 -20.43 -16.42 17.58
C GLU A 94 -18.98 -15.94 17.68
N ALA A 95 -18.04 -16.85 17.93
CA ALA A 95 -16.61 -16.53 17.99
C ALA A 95 -16.07 -16.01 16.65
N LEU A 96 -16.47 -16.62 15.52
CA LEU A 96 -16.10 -16.14 14.19
C LEU A 96 -16.63 -14.73 13.92
N THR A 97 -17.90 -14.49 14.29
CA THR A 97 -18.53 -13.17 14.16
C THR A 97 -17.79 -12.13 14.98
N ALA A 98 -17.44 -12.43 16.23
CA ALA A 98 -16.67 -11.54 17.09
C ALA A 98 -15.28 -11.24 16.51
N LYS A 99 -14.58 -12.25 15.97
CA LYS A 99 -13.27 -12.07 15.32
C LYS A 99 -13.36 -11.16 14.09
N GLN A 100 -14.40 -11.33 13.26
CA GLN A 100 -14.63 -10.47 12.10
C GLN A 100 -14.94 -9.02 12.50
N GLN A 101 -15.77 -8.82 13.52
CA GLN A 101 -16.08 -7.48 14.04
C GLN A 101 -14.84 -6.80 14.64
N ALA A 102 -14.02 -7.53 15.39
CA ALA A 102 -12.77 -7.03 15.95
C ALA A 102 -11.79 -6.61 14.84
N LYS A 103 -11.63 -7.45 13.80
CA LYS A 103 -10.78 -7.13 12.66
C LYS A 103 -11.30 -5.92 11.87
N ALA A 104 -12.62 -5.82 11.67
CA ALA A 104 -13.22 -4.66 11.01
C ALA A 104 -13.04 -3.37 11.83
N LYS A 105 -13.14 -3.43 13.16
CA LYS A 105 -12.82 -2.32 14.06
C LYS A 105 -11.36 -1.90 13.91
N GLN A 106 -10.44 -2.86 13.98
CA GLN A 106 -9.01 -2.61 13.82
C GLN A 106 -8.69 -1.99 12.46
N SER A 107 -9.27 -2.50 11.36
CA SER A 107 -9.13 -1.92 10.02
C SER A 107 -9.53 -0.44 9.99
N ARG A 108 -10.66 -0.07 10.61
CA ARG A 108 -11.11 1.33 10.66
C ARG A 108 -10.14 2.22 11.44
N GLU A 109 -9.60 1.72 12.54
CA GLU A 109 -8.62 2.44 13.37
C GLU A 109 -7.29 2.63 12.62
N SER A 110 -6.78 1.58 11.98
CA SER A 110 -5.56 1.63 11.16
C SER A 110 -5.70 2.57 9.97
N LEU A 111 -6.86 2.55 9.29
CA LEU A 111 -7.16 3.48 8.21
C LEU A 111 -7.07 4.93 8.70
N ALA A 112 -7.69 5.25 9.84
CA ALA A 112 -7.69 6.60 10.39
C ALA A 112 -6.26 7.11 10.70
N VAL A 113 -5.38 6.22 11.19
CA VAL A 113 -3.95 6.55 11.43
C VAL A 113 -3.24 6.92 10.12
N VAL A 114 -3.45 6.15 9.05
CA VAL A 114 -2.79 6.41 7.75
C VAL A 114 -3.39 7.63 7.04
N GLU A 115 -4.68 7.93 7.20
CA GLU A 115 -5.24 9.20 6.70
C GLU A 115 -4.60 10.41 7.40
N GLN A 116 -4.38 10.32 8.71
CA GLN A 116 -3.66 11.37 9.44
C GLN A 116 -2.20 11.51 8.97
N LEU A 117 -1.53 10.37 8.72
CA LEU A 117 -0.18 10.35 8.17
C LEU A 117 -0.09 11.13 6.86
N ILE A 118 -0.92 10.78 5.87
CA ILE A 118 -0.89 11.39 4.54
C ILE A 118 -1.23 12.88 4.63
N LYS A 119 -2.22 13.25 5.44
CA LYS A 119 -2.56 14.65 5.69
C LYS A 119 -1.37 15.43 6.26
N ALA A 120 -0.69 14.88 7.28
CA ALA A 120 0.46 15.53 7.90
C ALA A 120 1.65 15.64 6.93
N TYR A 121 1.90 14.58 6.14
CA TYR A 121 2.95 14.55 5.13
C TYR A 121 2.74 15.63 4.05
N ASN A 122 1.53 15.68 3.48
CA ASN A 122 1.17 16.67 2.45
C ASN A 122 1.16 18.10 3.00
N ALA A 123 0.87 18.28 4.29
CA ALA A 123 0.98 19.57 4.97
C ALA A 123 2.41 19.94 5.38
N ARG A 124 3.41 19.05 5.17
CA ARG A 124 4.79 19.19 5.68
C ARG A 124 4.85 19.45 7.18
N ASN A 125 3.86 18.98 7.94
CA ASN A 125 3.76 19.20 9.37
C ASN A 125 4.49 18.08 10.11
N ILE A 126 5.75 18.35 10.50
CA ILE A 126 6.60 17.34 11.14
C ILE A 126 6.03 16.88 12.50
N GLU A 127 5.36 17.75 13.25
CA GLU A 127 4.82 17.42 14.57
C GLU A 127 3.64 16.45 14.48
N GLU A 128 2.68 16.71 13.58
CA GLU A 128 1.58 15.79 13.32
C GLU A 128 2.07 14.52 12.63
N PHE A 129 3.07 14.62 11.76
CA PHE A 129 3.65 13.49 11.06
C PHE A 129 4.30 12.50 12.02
N ILE A 130 5.11 12.96 12.98
CA ILE A 130 5.77 12.05 13.94
C ILE A 130 4.80 11.52 15.01
N ARG A 131 3.66 12.19 15.22
CA ARG A 131 2.67 11.81 16.24
C ARG A 131 2.04 10.46 15.95
N VAL A 132 1.87 10.09 14.68
CA VAL A 132 1.27 8.80 14.30
C VAL A 132 2.24 7.62 14.40
N TYR A 133 3.53 7.87 14.63
CA TYR A 133 4.55 6.83 14.74
C TYR A 133 4.78 6.39 16.19
N ASP A 134 5.19 5.13 16.35
CA ASP A 134 5.74 4.60 17.59
C ASP A 134 7.16 5.14 17.83
N GLU A 135 7.62 5.18 19.08
CA GLU A 135 8.98 5.65 19.42
C GLU A 135 10.06 4.83 18.72
N ASP A 136 9.85 3.52 18.59
CA ASP A 136 10.78 2.55 18.03
C ASP A 136 10.44 2.13 16.59
N VAL A 137 9.70 2.96 15.84
CA VAL A 137 9.25 2.61 14.48
C VAL A 137 10.40 2.20 13.57
N GLU A 138 10.19 1.13 12.80
CA GLU A 138 11.15 0.56 11.87
C GLU A 138 10.77 0.86 10.42
N PHE A 139 11.74 1.29 9.61
CA PHE A 139 11.54 1.54 8.18
C PHE A 139 12.37 0.56 7.36
N TYR A 140 11.74 -0.11 6.41
CA TYR A 140 12.36 -1.13 5.57
C TYR A 140 12.19 -0.85 4.08
N ILE A 141 13.12 -1.38 3.28
CA ILE A 141 12.93 -1.65 1.85
C ILE A 141 12.74 -3.15 1.67
N PHE A 142 11.79 -3.53 0.81
CA PHE A 142 11.55 -4.93 0.45
C PHE A 142 12.83 -5.57 -0.15
N PRO A 143 13.18 -6.80 0.24
CA PRO A 143 12.39 -7.70 1.07
C PRO A 143 12.50 -7.47 2.59
N ASN A 144 13.64 -6.98 3.10
CA ASN A 144 13.90 -6.92 4.55
C ASN A 144 15.08 -6.00 4.93
N GLU A 145 15.45 -5.03 4.09
CA GLU A 145 16.56 -4.12 4.38
C GLU A 145 16.10 -3.03 5.36
N LEU A 146 16.67 -2.98 6.57
CA LEU A 146 16.38 -1.94 7.55
C LEU A 146 17.07 -0.62 7.15
N LEU A 147 16.27 0.39 6.79
CA LEU A 147 16.77 1.73 6.48
C LEU A 147 17.15 2.50 7.74
N PHE A 148 16.24 2.53 8.72
CA PHE A 148 16.45 3.16 10.01
C PHE A 148 15.39 2.72 11.01
N LYS A 149 15.66 3.00 12.28
CA LYS A 149 14.76 2.78 13.41
C LYS A 149 14.69 4.02 14.29
N GLY A 150 13.51 4.30 14.83
CA GLY A 150 13.24 5.29 15.85
C GLY A 150 12.85 6.68 15.33
N LYS A 151 12.08 7.41 16.15
CA LYS A 151 11.59 8.77 15.81
C LYS A 151 12.69 9.79 15.59
N GLU A 152 13.81 9.70 16.30
CA GLU A 152 14.91 10.65 16.13
C GLU A 152 15.42 10.66 14.68
N LYS A 153 15.69 9.48 14.13
CA LYS A 153 16.11 9.32 12.72
C LYS A 153 15.01 9.71 11.74
N LEU A 154 13.75 9.45 12.09
CA LEU A 154 12.59 9.88 11.31
C LEU A 154 12.55 11.41 11.19
N ILE A 155 12.64 12.13 12.32
CA ILE A 155 12.63 13.59 12.39
C ILE A 155 13.81 14.18 11.61
N ALA A 156 15.02 13.63 11.80
CA ALA A 156 16.19 14.10 11.08
C ALA A 156 16.02 13.99 9.57
N ARG A 157 15.48 12.86 9.08
CA ARG A 157 15.27 12.61 7.65
C ARG A 157 14.14 13.45 7.06
N TYR A 158 12.93 13.34 7.61
CA TYR A 158 11.74 13.97 7.06
C TYR A 158 11.68 15.47 7.39
N GLY A 159 12.17 15.88 8.56
CA GLY A 159 12.27 17.30 8.91
C GLY A 159 13.21 18.06 7.98
N LEU A 160 14.35 17.45 7.59
CA LEU A 160 15.23 18.05 6.57
C LEU A 160 14.55 18.09 5.19
N MET A 161 13.86 17.01 4.80
CA MET A 161 13.14 16.94 3.53
C MET A 161 12.05 18.01 3.43
N PHE A 162 11.19 18.14 4.45
CA PHE A 162 10.12 19.14 4.50
C PHE A 162 10.63 20.57 4.47
N LYS A 163 11.80 20.84 5.07
CA LYS A 163 12.46 22.16 5.01
C LYS A 163 13.07 22.47 3.65
N LYS A 164 13.62 21.46 2.96
CA LYS A 164 14.33 21.64 1.69
C LYS A 164 13.38 21.77 0.49
N LEU A 165 12.32 20.96 0.46
CA LEU A 165 11.42 20.90 -0.68
C LEU A 165 10.44 22.09 -0.67
N LYS A 166 10.23 22.69 -1.84
CA LYS A 166 9.25 23.75 -2.07
C LYS A 166 7.83 23.21 -2.10
N CYS A 167 7.65 22.01 -2.65
CA CYS A 167 6.41 21.26 -2.58
C CYS A 167 6.70 19.76 -2.34
N ILE A 168 5.78 19.08 -1.67
CA ILE A 168 5.75 17.62 -1.57
C ILE A 168 4.30 17.15 -1.48
N HIS A 169 3.98 16.11 -2.22
CA HIS A 169 2.65 15.53 -2.22
C HIS A 169 2.74 14.01 -2.39
N SER A 170 2.01 13.27 -1.57
CA SER A 170 1.70 11.86 -1.81
C SER A 170 0.19 11.70 -2.03
N SER A 171 -0.17 10.98 -3.08
CA SER A 171 -1.54 10.63 -3.43
C SER A 171 -1.68 9.10 -3.45
N PRO A 172 -2.41 8.49 -2.51
CA PRO A 172 -2.80 7.09 -2.60
C PRO A 172 -3.68 6.86 -3.83
N ILE A 173 -3.20 6.05 -4.77
CA ILE A 173 -3.93 5.63 -5.98
C ILE A 173 -4.87 4.48 -5.62
N LYS A 174 -4.39 3.52 -4.84
CA LYS A 174 -5.16 2.39 -4.32
C LYS A 174 -4.73 2.09 -2.89
N ARG A 175 -5.70 1.84 -2.02
CA ARG A 175 -5.48 1.48 -0.61
C ARG A 175 -6.12 0.13 -0.31
N ILE A 176 -5.37 -0.73 0.38
CA ILE A 176 -5.86 -2.00 0.94
C ILE A 176 -5.73 -1.90 2.46
N VAL A 177 -6.79 -2.27 3.19
CA VAL A 177 -6.80 -2.26 4.66
C VAL A 177 -7.14 -3.65 5.17
N HIS A 178 -6.29 -4.19 6.03
CA HIS A 178 -6.40 -5.53 6.56
C HIS A 178 -5.97 -5.60 8.04
N GLY A 179 -6.91 -5.34 8.96
CA GLY A 179 -6.61 -5.34 10.40
C GLY A 179 -5.65 -4.22 10.78
N ASP A 180 -4.47 -4.58 11.27
CA ASP A 180 -3.36 -3.68 11.60
C ASP A 180 -2.53 -3.23 10.39
N ILE A 181 -2.77 -3.76 9.20
CA ILE A 181 -1.97 -3.45 8.03
C ILE A 181 -2.75 -2.56 7.05
N VAL A 182 -2.10 -1.50 6.60
CA VAL A 182 -2.56 -0.65 5.48
C VAL A 182 -1.50 -0.67 4.40
N ILE A 183 -1.90 -0.84 3.14
CA ILE A 183 -1.00 -0.85 1.98
C ILE A 183 -1.50 0.20 1.00
N ASP A 184 -0.62 1.12 0.65
CA ASP A 184 -0.86 2.16 -0.33
C ASP A 184 0.00 1.93 -1.56
N HIS A 185 -0.66 1.85 -2.71
CA HIS A 185 -0.04 2.16 -3.98
C HIS A 185 -0.16 3.66 -4.18
N GLU A 186 0.96 4.40 -4.16
CA GLU A 186 0.96 5.86 -4.08
C GLU A 186 1.82 6.52 -5.16
N LEU A 187 1.39 7.71 -5.57
CA LEU A 187 2.15 8.64 -6.39
C LEU A 187 2.79 9.70 -5.49
N SER A 188 4.11 9.80 -5.52
CA SER A 188 4.86 10.87 -4.85
C SER A 188 5.34 11.92 -5.85
N GLU A 189 5.10 13.18 -5.53
CA GLU A 189 5.48 14.34 -6.32
C GLU A 189 6.23 15.35 -5.46
N THR A 190 7.31 15.92 -5.99
CA THR A 190 8.10 16.95 -5.31
C THR A 190 8.47 18.10 -6.22
N CYS A 191 8.69 19.25 -5.61
CA CYS A 191 9.26 20.43 -6.25
C CYS A 191 10.44 20.92 -5.42
N SER A 192 11.60 21.08 -6.04
CA SER A 192 12.86 21.40 -5.35
C SER A 192 13.24 22.88 -5.48
N THR A 193 12.99 23.51 -6.63
CA THR A 193 13.41 24.89 -6.93
C THR A 193 12.25 25.88 -6.94
N ASP A 194 11.19 25.59 -7.69
CA ASP A 194 9.96 26.38 -7.81
C ASP A 194 8.79 25.60 -7.21
N GLU A 195 7.96 26.22 -6.38
CA GLU A 195 6.82 25.55 -5.75
C GLU A 195 5.69 25.17 -6.73
N ASN A 196 5.67 25.77 -7.91
CA ASN A 196 4.64 25.56 -8.93
C ASN A 196 5.07 24.56 -10.02
N VAL A 197 6.31 24.03 -9.96
CA VAL A 197 6.86 23.13 -10.97
C VAL A 197 7.27 21.82 -10.32
N ILE A 198 6.51 20.75 -10.59
CA ILE A 198 6.85 19.39 -10.15
C ILE A 198 8.05 18.90 -10.98
N ASP A 199 9.17 18.66 -10.31
CA ASP A 199 10.43 18.23 -10.96
C ASP A 199 10.73 16.73 -10.77
N LYS A 200 10.06 16.08 -9.82
CA LYS A 200 10.17 14.64 -9.62
C LYS A 200 8.81 14.03 -9.32
N ARG A 201 8.55 12.91 -10.01
CA ARG A 201 7.38 12.06 -9.82
C ARG A 201 7.85 10.61 -9.70
N SER A 202 7.31 9.88 -8.72
CA SER A 202 7.65 8.49 -8.47
C SER A 202 6.41 7.74 -8.01
N GLU A 203 6.20 6.55 -8.58
CA GLU A 203 5.20 5.60 -8.11
C GLU A 203 5.89 4.60 -7.16
N LEU A 204 5.26 4.25 -6.05
CA LEU A 204 5.77 3.27 -5.11
C LEU A 204 4.63 2.59 -4.34
N VAL A 205 4.93 1.45 -3.73
CA VAL A 205 4.02 0.83 -2.75
C VAL A 205 4.62 0.99 -1.36
N SER A 206 3.80 1.42 -0.40
CA SER A 206 4.14 1.50 1.01
C SER A 206 3.17 0.66 1.84
N SER A 207 3.69 -0.11 2.79
CA SER A 207 2.91 -0.83 3.77
C SER A 207 3.21 -0.30 5.17
N TYR A 208 2.15 -0.12 5.95
CA TYR A 208 2.17 0.37 7.31
C TYR A 208 1.60 -0.71 8.23
N GLN A 209 2.32 -1.06 9.30
CA GLN A 209 1.81 -1.88 10.38
C GLN A 209 1.49 -1.00 11.60
N ILE A 210 0.27 -1.09 12.11
CA ILE A 210 -0.26 -0.23 13.17
C ILE A 210 -0.53 -1.04 14.44
N LYS A 211 0.03 -0.61 15.57
CA LYS A 211 -0.28 -1.18 16.88
C LYS A 211 -0.62 -0.07 17.85
N ASN A 212 -1.70 -0.24 18.61
CA ASN A 212 -2.15 0.74 19.62
C ASN A 212 -2.28 2.18 19.06
N GLY A 213 -2.77 2.31 17.83
CA GLY A 213 -2.93 3.61 17.16
C GLY A 213 -1.61 4.25 16.69
N LYS A 214 -0.50 3.52 16.69
CA LYS A 214 0.82 3.98 16.22
C LYS A 214 1.36 3.10 15.11
N ILE A 215 2.00 3.69 14.12
CA ILE A 215 2.74 2.96 13.09
C ILE A 215 4.03 2.45 13.73
N ILE A 216 4.20 1.12 13.75
CA ILE A 216 5.39 0.45 14.30
C ILE A 216 6.37 0.01 13.21
N ARG A 217 5.88 -0.16 11.96
CA ARG A 217 6.70 -0.57 10.83
C ARG A 217 6.20 0.02 9.54
N VAL A 218 7.14 0.44 8.70
CA VAL A 218 6.92 0.84 7.31
C VAL A 218 7.77 -0.03 6.39
N LEU A 219 7.19 -0.51 5.29
CA LEU A 219 7.90 -1.27 4.27
C LEU A 219 7.63 -0.66 2.90
N PHE A 220 8.68 -0.29 2.17
CA PHE A 220 8.58 0.22 0.81
C PHE A 220 8.89 -0.85 -0.23
N PHE A 221 8.13 -0.84 -1.33
CA PHE A 221 8.41 -1.57 -2.56
C PHE A 221 8.66 -0.53 -3.65
N ARG A 222 9.84 -0.58 -4.25
CA ARG A 222 10.35 0.42 -5.22
C ARG A 222 11.11 -0.29 -6.33
#